data_AF-A0A3P8KRH9-F1
#
_entry.id   AF-A0A3P8KRH9-F1
#
_cell.length_a   1.000
_cell.length_b   1.000
_cell.length_c   1.000
_cell.angle_alpha   90.00
_cell.angle_beta   90.00
_cell.angle_gamma   90.00
#
_symmetry.space_group_name_H-M   'P 1'
#
loop_
_entity.id
_entity.type
_entity.pdbx_description
1 polymer ?
#
loop_
_entity_poly.entity_id
_entity_poly.type
_entity_poly.pdbx_seq_one_letter_code
_entity_poly.pdbx_strand_id
1 'polypeptide(L)'
;MINICSLSWSDIEAAGLMDHPLWKHFDIVFKNFNSATSYSGPAAVRLLRASCGQLSHSNLYQPSGSECYLFENLEKLGFNQQLMLGHNGLFWRLPERSAQPGRHAKPADGPERSAGQPAGLRRLAGV
;
A
#
# COMPACT_ATOMS: atom_id res chain seq x y z
N MET A 1 4.84 -6.91 2.61
CA MET A 1 3.46 -6.43 2.86
C MET A 1 2.77 -6.23 1.51
N ILE A 2 1.53 -6.70 1.37
CA ILE A 2 0.73 -6.59 0.14
C ILE A 2 -0.41 -5.61 0.41
N ASN A 3 -0.40 -4.47 -0.30
CA ASN A 3 -1.46 -3.45 -0.21
C ASN A 3 -2.34 -3.52 -1.46
N ILE A 4 -3.62 -3.85 -1.30
CA ILE A 4 -4.55 -4.09 -2.39
C ILE A 4 -5.53 -2.93 -2.51
N CYS A 5 -5.66 -2.35 -3.69
CA CYS A 5 -6.64 -1.30 -3.97
C CYS A 5 -8.02 -1.92 -4.25
N SER A 6 -9.08 -1.24 -3.82
CA SER A 6 -10.48 -1.58 -4.14
C SER A 6 -10.89 -3.00 -3.75
N LEU A 7 -10.59 -3.39 -2.52
CA LEU A 7 -11.01 -4.67 -1.95
C LEU A 7 -11.49 -4.49 -0.51
N SER A 8 -12.77 -4.77 -0.27
CA SER A 8 -13.41 -4.78 1.05
C SER A 8 -14.23 -6.07 1.26
N TRP A 9 -14.64 -6.35 2.51
CA TRP A 9 -15.52 -7.49 2.79
C TRP A 9 -16.86 -7.40 2.03
N SER A 10 -17.42 -6.19 1.86
CA SER A 10 -18.64 -6.01 1.06
C SER A 10 -18.42 -6.33 -0.42
N ASP A 11 -17.24 -6.05 -0.97
CA ASP A 11 -16.93 -6.41 -2.36
C ASP A 11 -16.81 -7.92 -2.53
N ILE A 12 -16.16 -8.60 -1.57
CA ILE A 12 -15.99 -10.06 -1.57
C ILE A 12 -17.35 -10.76 -1.48
N GLU A 13 -18.25 -10.25 -0.63
CA GLU A 13 -19.62 -10.75 -0.50
C GLU A 13 -20.41 -10.53 -1.79
N ALA A 14 -20.41 -9.31 -2.32
CA ALA A 14 -21.13 -8.97 -3.56
C ALA A 14 -20.64 -9.77 -4.78
N ALA A 15 -19.35 -10.10 -4.83
CA ALA A 15 -18.76 -10.93 -5.88
C ALA A 15 -18.98 -12.45 -5.66
N GLY A 16 -19.56 -12.88 -4.53
CA GLY A 16 -19.75 -14.30 -4.22
C GLY A 16 -18.46 -15.05 -3.90
N LEU A 17 -17.44 -14.36 -3.37
CA LEU A 17 -16.08 -14.90 -3.15
C LEU A 17 -15.76 -15.19 -1.68
N MET A 18 -16.78 -15.26 -0.80
CA MET A 18 -16.60 -15.49 0.64
C MET A 18 -15.99 -16.86 0.95
N ASP A 19 -16.25 -17.88 0.12
CA ASP A 19 -15.73 -19.25 0.29
C ASP A 19 -14.47 -19.53 -0.53
N HIS A 20 -13.87 -18.50 -1.15
CA HIS A 20 -12.67 -18.67 -1.96
C HIS A 20 -11.51 -19.27 -1.11
N PRO A 21 -10.77 -20.29 -1.60
CA PRO A 21 -9.76 -21.00 -0.80
C PRO A 21 -8.67 -20.11 -0.19
N LEU A 22 -8.36 -18.98 -0.83
CA LEU A 22 -7.42 -17.97 -0.32
C LEU A 22 -7.61 -17.67 1.17
N TRP A 23 -8.86 -17.52 1.63
CA TRP A 23 -9.16 -17.16 3.02
C TRP A 23 -8.81 -18.24 4.03
N LYS A 24 -8.75 -19.51 3.59
CA LYS A 24 -8.41 -20.67 4.42
C LYS A 24 -6.90 -20.85 4.61
N HIS A 25 -6.09 -20.12 3.86
CA HIS A 25 -4.63 -20.20 3.93
C HIS A 25 -3.98 -19.16 4.85
N PHE A 26 -4.76 -18.24 5.43
CA PHE A 26 -4.23 -17.26 6.38
C PHE A 26 -4.22 -17.80 7.80
N ASP A 27 -3.12 -17.60 8.52
CA ASP A 27 -3.03 -17.89 9.95
C ASP A 27 -3.85 -16.91 10.80
N ILE A 28 -3.95 -15.65 10.36
CA ILE A 28 -4.65 -14.57 11.07
C ILE A 28 -5.54 -13.80 10.09
N VAL A 29 -6.83 -13.67 10.42
CA VAL A 29 -7.82 -12.93 9.62
C VAL A 29 -8.53 -11.89 10.48
N PHE A 30 -8.40 -10.62 10.12
CA PHE A 30 -9.14 -9.54 10.78
C PHE A 30 -10.52 -9.37 10.14
N LYS A 31 -11.58 -9.69 10.89
CA LYS A 31 -12.97 -9.52 10.43
C LYS A 31 -13.47 -8.08 10.54
N ASN A 32 -12.87 -7.27 11.41
CA ASN A 32 -13.25 -5.89 11.68
C ASN A 32 -12.05 -4.92 11.50
N PHE A 33 -11.32 -5.05 10.40
CA PHE A 33 -10.23 -4.12 10.06
C PHE A 33 -10.81 -2.86 9.38
N ASN A 34 -10.39 -1.67 9.82
CA ASN A 34 -10.83 -0.40 9.25
C ASN A 34 -9.66 0.30 8.54
N SER A 35 -9.81 0.60 7.24
CA SER A 35 -8.80 1.33 6.46
C SER A 35 -8.67 2.82 6.84
N ALA A 36 -9.62 3.35 7.61
CA ALA A 36 -9.76 4.75 8.02
C ALA A 36 -9.87 5.78 6.87
N THR A 37 -9.97 5.32 5.63
CA THR A 37 -10.14 6.14 4.43
C THR A 37 -10.50 5.26 3.22
N SER A 38 -11.23 5.81 2.27
CA SER A 38 -11.57 5.19 0.99
C SER A 38 -10.67 5.63 -0.18
N TYR A 39 -9.70 6.54 0.06
CA TYR A 39 -8.78 7.02 -0.96
C TYR A 39 -7.44 6.28 -0.91
N SER A 40 -6.94 5.83 -2.06
CA SER A 40 -5.73 4.99 -2.19
C SER A 40 -4.46 5.63 -1.62
N GLY A 41 -4.21 6.92 -1.89
CA GLY A 41 -3.03 7.61 -1.35
C GLY A 41 -3.04 7.73 0.18
N PRO A 42 -4.10 8.32 0.78
CA PRO A 42 -4.25 8.34 2.24
C PRO A 42 -4.15 6.94 2.88
N ALA A 43 -4.72 5.90 2.26
CA ALA A 43 -4.61 4.53 2.76
C ALA A 43 -3.16 4.05 2.79
N ALA A 44 -2.40 4.26 1.70
CA ALA A 44 -0.99 3.92 1.65
C ALA A 44 -0.16 4.69 2.69
N VAL A 45 -0.39 6.00 2.87
CA VAL A 45 0.32 6.80 3.88
C VAL A 45 0.03 6.31 5.30
N ARG A 46 -1.24 6.00 5.62
CA ARG A 46 -1.62 5.44 6.93
C ARG A 46 -0.91 4.12 7.22
N LEU A 47 -0.84 3.24 6.21
CA LEU A 47 -0.15 1.96 6.33
C LEU A 47 1.36 2.11 6.51
N LEU A 48 1.99 3.05 5.80
CA LEU A 48 3.42 3.35 5.95
C LEU A 48 3.73 3.99 7.32
N ARG A 49 2.74 4.65 7.93
CA ARG A 49 2.80 5.24 9.27
C ARG A 49 2.18 4.37 10.38
N ALA A 50 2.12 3.06 10.18
CA ALA A 50 1.39 2.13 11.07
C ALA A 50 2.00 1.97 12.48
N SER A 51 3.19 2.51 12.75
CA SER A 51 3.84 2.40 14.06
C SER A 51 3.35 3.44 15.08
N CYS A 52 2.42 4.32 14.70
CA CYS A 52 1.79 5.32 15.55
C CYS A 52 0.25 5.25 15.49
N GLY A 53 -0.42 5.98 16.39
CA GLY A 53 -1.87 6.09 16.40
C GLY A 53 -2.47 6.79 15.17
N GLN A 54 -3.78 6.65 14.99
CA GLN A 54 -4.50 7.18 13.83
C GLN A 54 -4.51 8.71 13.79
N LEU A 55 -3.91 9.29 12.74
CA LEU A 55 -3.91 10.74 12.49
C LEU A 55 -5.21 11.22 11.80
N SER A 56 -5.54 12.51 11.96
CA SER A 56 -6.52 13.20 11.13
C SER A 56 -6.07 13.26 9.67
N HIS A 57 -7.00 13.47 8.73
CA HIS A 57 -6.67 13.50 7.30
C HIS A 57 -5.67 14.62 6.95
N SER A 58 -5.83 15.82 7.54
CA SER A 58 -4.91 16.94 7.33
C SER A 58 -3.49 16.63 7.82
N ASN A 59 -3.37 15.94 8.95
CA ASN A 59 -2.07 15.60 9.55
C ASN A 59 -1.33 14.49 8.78
N LEU A 60 -1.99 13.75 7.87
CA LEU A 60 -1.30 12.81 6.99
C LEU A 60 -0.30 13.50 6.04
N TYR A 61 -0.54 14.78 5.73
CA TYR A 61 0.32 15.57 4.85
C TYR A 61 1.39 16.38 5.59
N GLN A 62 1.34 16.36 6.92
CA GLN A 62 2.38 16.95 7.76
C GLN A 62 3.46 15.91 8.07
N PRO A 63 4.69 16.34 8.37
CA PRO A 63 5.72 15.45 8.91
C PRO A 63 5.22 14.75 10.18
N SER A 64 5.67 13.50 10.39
CA SER A 64 5.53 12.77 11.64
C SER A 64 6.91 12.36 12.13
N GLY A 65 7.02 11.96 13.40
CA GLY A 65 8.28 11.44 13.95
C GLY A 65 8.75 10.19 13.21
N SER A 66 10.07 9.98 13.16
CA SER A 66 10.68 8.86 12.43
C SER A 66 10.22 7.49 12.95
N GLU A 67 9.84 7.42 14.23
CA GLU A 67 9.29 6.24 14.89
C GLU A 67 7.93 5.82 14.37
N CYS A 68 7.21 6.70 13.66
CA CYS A 68 5.92 6.35 13.07
C CYS A 68 6.06 5.56 11.77
N TYR A 69 7.21 5.63 11.08
CA TYR A 69 7.38 5.02 9.77
C TYR A 69 7.80 3.54 9.91
N LEU A 70 6.87 2.65 9.57
CA LEU A 70 7.02 1.20 9.74
C LEU A 70 8.30 0.67 9.09
N PHE A 71 8.57 1.06 7.85
CA PHE A 71 9.71 0.53 7.11
C PHE A 71 11.04 1.15 7.54
N GLU A 72 11.06 2.39 8.04
CA GLU A 72 12.27 2.97 8.66
C GLU A 72 12.62 2.23 9.95
N ASN A 73 11.61 1.88 10.76
CA ASN A 73 11.81 1.08 11.97
C ASN A 73 12.38 -0.31 11.64
N LEU A 74 11.89 -0.95 10.58
CA LEU A 74 12.43 -2.23 10.10
C LEU A 74 13.85 -2.09 9.54
N GLU A 75 14.14 -1.03 8.79
CA GLU A 75 15.48 -0.77 8.26
C GLU A 75 16.51 -0.58 9.37
N LYS A 76 16.17 0.14 10.44
CA LYS A 76 17.01 0.29 11.64
C LYS A 76 17.33 -1.05 12.32
N LEU A 77 16.52 -2.09 12.09
CA LEU A 77 16.73 -3.46 12.58
C LEU A 77 17.45 -4.36 11.57
N GLY A 78 17.90 -3.82 10.42
CA GLY A 78 18.65 -4.55 9.40
C GLY A 78 17.82 -5.16 8.27
N PHE A 79 16.53 -4.81 8.15
CA PHE A 79 15.70 -5.27 7.04
C PHE A 79 15.89 -4.39 5.81
N ASN A 80 16.22 -5.00 4.66
CA ASN A 80 16.28 -4.29 3.39
C ASN A 80 14.88 -3.89 2.92
N GLN A 81 14.72 -2.63 2.54
CA GLN A 81 13.45 -2.13 2.04
C GLN A 81 13.32 -2.35 0.52
N GLN A 82 12.16 -2.83 0.09
CA GLN A 82 11.82 -3.07 -1.32
C GLN A 82 10.41 -2.56 -1.62
N LEU A 83 10.27 -1.80 -2.71
CA LEU A 83 8.99 -1.35 -3.24
C LEU A 83 8.73 -2.00 -4.60
N MET A 84 7.59 -2.68 -4.71
CA MET A 84 7.08 -3.25 -5.94
C MET A 84 5.63 -2.78 -6.13
N LEU A 85 5.26 -2.51 -7.38
CA LEU A 85 3.91 -2.11 -7.75
C LEU A 85 3.48 -2.93 -8.96
N GLY A 86 2.23 -3.40 -8.99
CA GLY A 86 1.59 -3.88 -10.23
C GLY A 86 1.30 -2.75 -11.23
N HIS A 87 1.95 -1.59 -11.05
CA HIS A 87 1.70 -0.38 -11.81
C HIS A 87 2.79 0.68 -11.75
N ASN A 88 2.83 1.56 -12.75
CA ASN A 88 3.80 2.66 -12.83
C ASN A 88 3.61 3.77 -11.77
N GLY A 89 2.49 3.79 -11.05
CA GLY A 89 2.25 4.74 -9.94
C GLY A 89 1.95 6.18 -10.38
N LEU A 90 1.92 6.49 -11.68
CA LEU A 90 1.72 7.86 -12.17
C LEU A 90 0.34 8.42 -11.80
N PHE A 91 -0.68 7.57 -11.79
CA PHE A 91 -2.03 7.96 -11.37
C PHE A 91 -2.06 8.23 -9.86
N TRP A 92 -2.63 9.37 -9.45
CA TRP A 92 -2.66 9.89 -8.07
C TRP A 92 -1.29 10.31 -7.48
N ARG A 93 -0.21 10.39 -8.27
CA ARG A 93 1.13 10.83 -7.83
C ARG A 93 1.60 10.07 -6.57
N LEU A 94 1.34 8.76 -6.53
CA LEU A 94 1.82 7.90 -5.45
C LEU A 94 3.36 8.03 -5.29
N PRO A 95 4.18 7.96 -6.37
CA PRO A 95 5.62 8.17 -6.30
C PRO A 95 6.00 9.51 -5.68
N GLU A 96 5.40 10.64 -6.08
CA GLU A 96 5.77 11.96 -5.50
C GLU A 96 5.38 12.10 -4.03
N ARG A 97 4.24 11.52 -3.61
CA ARG A 97 3.86 11.47 -2.19
C ARG A 97 4.68 10.45 -1.40
N SER A 98 5.23 9.44 -2.08
CA SER A 98 6.15 8.45 -1.54
C SER A 98 7.62 8.66 -1.91
N ALA A 99 8.02 9.85 -2.36
CA ALA A 99 9.40 10.18 -2.76
C ALA A 99 9.99 11.30 -1.90
N GLN A 100 9.38 11.61 -0.76
CA GLN A 100 10.04 12.45 0.24
C GLN A 100 11.25 11.67 0.80
N PRO A 101 12.46 12.26 0.76
CA PRO A 101 13.70 11.56 1.07
C PRO A 101 13.65 10.95 2.48
N GLY A 102 14.06 9.68 2.58
CA GLY A 102 14.17 8.91 3.82
C GLY A 102 12.95 8.07 4.21
N ARG A 103 11.79 8.22 3.54
CA ARG A 103 10.49 7.76 4.08
C ARG A 103 9.93 6.48 3.45
N HIS A 104 10.62 5.90 2.47
CA HIS A 104 10.09 4.81 1.66
C HIS A 104 11.15 3.82 1.20
N ALA A 105 10.68 2.57 1.08
CA ALA A 105 11.40 1.50 0.45
C ALA A 105 11.93 1.90 -0.92
N LYS A 106 13.23 1.65 -1.16
CA LYS A 106 13.81 1.78 -2.48
C LYS A 106 12.99 0.93 -3.46
N PRO A 107 12.65 1.44 -4.66
CA PRO A 107 12.12 0.59 -5.73
C PRO A 107 13.00 -0.64 -5.84
N ALA A 108 12.42 -1.82 -5.63
CA ALA A 108 13.15 -3.08 -5.76
C ALA A 108 13.62 -3.26 -7.21
N ASP A 109 12.85 -2.69 -8.12
CA ASP A 109 13.08 -2.63 -9.55
C ASP A 109 13.30 -1.16 -9.95
N GLY A 110 14.38 -0.88 -10.68
CA GLY A 110 14.61 0.44 -11.28
C GLY A 110 13.44 0.88 -12.18
N PRO A 111 13.38 2.16 -12.59
CA PRO A 111 12.27 2.73 -13.37
C PRO A 111 11.97 2.01 -14.69
N GLU A 112 12.85 1.11 -15.16
CA GLU A 112 12.76 0.42 -16.44
C GLU A 112 12.16 -1.01 -16.39
N ARG A 113 11.97 -1.65 -15.23
CA ARG A 113 11.72 -3.12 -15.18
C ARG A 113 10.28 -3.60 -14.98
N SER A 114 9.28 -2.76 -15.24
CA SER A 114 8.02 -3.32 -15.78
C SER A 114 8.22 -3.91 -17.19
N ALA A 115 9.36 -3.65 -17.85
CA ALA A 115 9.72 -4.24 -19.14
C ALA A 115 9.79 -5.78 -19.05
N GLY A 116 8.87 -6.45 -19.74
CA GLY A 116 8.81 -7.90 -19.85
C GLY A 116 7.80 -8.60 -18.94
N GLN A 117 7.12 -7.90 -18.03
CA GLN A 117 5.99 -8.47 -17.30
C GLN A 117 4.73 -8.48 -18.19
N PRO A 118 3.96 -9.58 -18.22
CA PRO A 118 2.72 -9.63 -19.00
C PRO A 118 1.71 -8.63 -18.44
N ALA A 119 1.13 -7.82 -19.32
CA ALA A 119 0.05 -6.90 -18.96
C ALA A 119 -1.25 -7.69 -18.73
N GLY A 120 -1.72 -7.74 -17.48
CA GLY A 120 -3.00 -8.39 -17.15
C GLY A 120 -4.23 -7.58 -17.56
N LEU A 121 -4.20 -6.25 -17.42
CA LEU A 121 -5.29 -5.33 -17.71
C LEU A 121 -4.77 -3.94 -18.15
N ARG A 122 -5.62 -3.15 -18.83
CA ARG A 122 -5.39 -1.72 -19.10
C ARG A 122 -6.02 -0.85 -18.01
N ARG A 123 -5.41 0.31 -17.73
CA ARG A 123 -5.82 1.23 -16.65
C ARG A 123 -6.93 2.18 -17.10
N LEU A 124 -7.69 2.71 -16.13
CA LEU A 124 -8.69 3.77 -16.35
C LEU A 124 -8.08 5.08 -16.87
N ALA A 125 -6.84 5.41 -16.51
CA ALA A 125 -6.13 6.61 -16.97
C ALA A 125 -5.60 6.49 -18.42
N GLY A 126 -6.27 5.70 -19.26
CA GLY A 126 -5.90 5.39 -20.63
C GLY A 126 -7.02 5.65 -21.63
N VAL A 127 -7.82 6.70 -21.39
CA VAL A 127 -8.47 7.50 -22.44
C VAL A 127 -7.59 8.71 -22.70
#